data_AF-A0A975GJJ6-F1
#
_entry.id   AF-A0A975GJJ6-F1
#
_cell.length_a   1.000
_cell.length_b   1.000
_cell.length_c   1.000
_cell.angle_alpha   90.00
_cell.angle_beta   90.00
_cell.angle_gamma   90.00
#
_symmetry.space_group_name_H-M   'P 1'
#
loop_
_entity.id
_entity.type
_entity.pdbx_description
1 polymer ?
#
loop_
_entity_poly.entity_id
_entity_poly.type
_entity_poly.pdbx_seq_one_letter_code
_entity_poly.pdbx_strand_id
1 'polypeptide(L)'
;MLAYMGHFFAKYASTAPHKYLKDVFLSVPRLTGSQCKYSHINPHVQSRDLKNALNLLTEARCLHQVFHSSGMDIPLESQVNPKKFKLLFLDVGLMQRALGLDSQLMLEKDIMTILTTAIKGVPN
;
A
#
# COMPACT_ATOMS: atom_id res chain seq x y z
N MET A 1 12.41 -0.33 11.44
CA MET A 1 11.20 0.36 10.92
C MET A 1 9.92 -0.47 11.02
N LEU A 2 9.85 -1.71 10.53
CA LEU A 2 8.64 -2.56 10.72
C LEU A 2 8.28 -2.82 12.19
N ALA A 3 9.27 -3.05 13.06
CA ALA A 3 9.06 -3.13 14.51
C ALA A 3 8.54 -1.79 15.11
N TYR A 4 9.04 -0.66 14.60
CA TYR A 4 8.61 0.68 15.03
C TYR A 4 7.20 1.03 14.52
N MET A 5 6.85 0.60 13.30
CA MET A 5 5.50 0.68 12.75
C MET A 5 4.52 -0.19 13.54
N GLY A 6 4.94 -1.38 13.99
CA GLY A 6 4.17 -2.19 14.92
C GLY A 6 3.86 -1.46 16.23
N HIS A 7 4.84 -0.73 16.77
CA HIS A 7 4.66 0.09 17.97
C HIS A 7 3.79 1.33 17.73
N PHE A 8 3.91 1.97 16.56
CA PHE A 8 3.05 3.07 16.14
C PHE A 8 1.60 2.59 16.02
N PHE A 9 1.35 1.52 15.27
CA PHE A 9 0.01 0.94 15.15
C PHE A 9 -0.55 0.47 16.50
N ALA A 10 0.26 -0.13 17.37
CA ALA A 10 -0.18 -0.52 18.72
C ALA A 10 -0.65 0.66 19.57
N LYS A 11 -0.01 1.83 19.44
CA LYS A 11 -0.42 3.07 20.13
C LYS A 11 -1.79 3.58 19.65
N TYR A 12 -2.15 3.35 18.40
CA TYR A 12 -3.40 3.84 17.82
C TYR A 12 -4.49 2.76 17.66
N ALA A 13 -4.15 1.47 17.82
CA ALA A 13 -5.03 0.31 17.59
C ALA A 13 -6.28 0.26 18.47
N SER A 14 -6.38 1.09 19.52
CA SER A 14 -7.48 1.07 20.50
C SER A 14 -8.83 1.52 19.93
N THR A 15 -8.87 2.16 18.77
CA THR A 15 -10.12 2.56 18.11
C THR A 15 -10.35 1.75 16.84
N ALA A 16 -11.61 1.36 16.58
CA ALA A 16 -12.04 0.54 15.44
C ALA A 16 -11.41 0.92 14.07
N PRO A 17 -11.27 2.22 13.69
CA PRO A 17 -10.64 2.57 12.41
C PRO A 17 -9.14 2.24 12.33
N HIS A 18 -8.45 2.11 13.47
CA HIS A 18 -7.02 1.78 13.50
C HIS A 18 -6.74 0.28 13.45
N LYS A 19 -7.76 -0.55 13.73
CA LYS A 19 -7.66 -2.01 13.76
C LYS A 19 -7.08 -2.60 12.46
N TYR A 20 -7.44 -2.02 11.32
CA TYR A 20 -7.06 -2.55 9.99
C TYR A 20 -5.92 -1.77 9.32
N LEU A 21 -5.27 -0.83 10.02
CA LEU A 21 -4.13 -0.08 9.46
C LEU A 21 -2.99 -1.01 9.05
N LYS A 22 -2.72 -2.02 9.89
CA LYS A 22 -1.67 -3.00 9.63
C LYS A 22 -1.99 -3.84 8.39
N ASP A 23 -3.23 -4.29 8.25
CA ASP A 23 -3.69 -5.10 7.10
C ASP A 23 -3.53 -4.31 5.80
N VAL A 24 -3.97 -3.05 5.78
CA VAL A 24 -3.83 -2.18 4.61
C VAL A 24 -2.34 -1.93 4.33
N PHE A 25 -1.60 -1.39 5.30
CA PHE A 25 -0.21 -0.98 5.12
C PHE A 25 0.71 -2.11 4.67
N LEU A 26 0.57 -3.31 5.23
CA LEU A 26 1.41 -4.47 4.84
C LEU A 26 1.00 -5.10 3.52
N SER A 27 -0.21 -4.83 3.02
CA SER A 27 -0.69 -5.36 1.75
C SER A 27 -0.33 -4.46 0.57
N VAL A 28 -0.32 -3.14 0.76
CA VAL A 28 -0.07 -2.19 -0.34
C VAL A 28 1.25 -2.43 -1.11
N PRO A 29 2.39 -2.76 -0.48
CA PRO A 29 3.63 -3.02 -1.24
C PRO A 29 3.45 -4.04 -2.37
N ARG A 30 2.65 -5.10 -2.14
CA ARG A 30 2.35 -6.12 -3.15
C ARG A 30 1.30 -5.69 -4.18
N LEU A 31 0.49 -4.70 -3.85
CA LEU A 31 -0.60 -4.19 -4.70
C LEU A 31 -0.19 -2.93 -5.49
N THR A 32 1.01 -2.40 -5.25
CA THR A 32 1.46 -1.12 -5.81
C THR A 32 1.42 -1.15 -7.34
N GLY A 33 0.90 -0.07 -7.94
CA GLY A 33 0.79 0.08 -9.41
C GLY A 33 -0.38 -0.67 -10.07
N SER A 34 -0.98 -1.65 -9.38
CA SER A 34 -2.19 -2.34 -9.83
C SER A 34 -3.47 -1.64 -9.36
N GLN A 35 -4.60 -1.89 -10.05
CA GLN A 35 -5.89 -1.39 -9.56
C GLN A 35 -6.21 -2.06 -8.22
N CYS A 36 -6.39 -1.24 -7.19
CA CYS A 36 -6.69 -1.72 -5.85
C CYS A 36 -8.15 -2.18 -5.74
N LYS A 37 -8.35 -3.35 -5.11
CA LYS A 37 -9.65 -3.85 -4.65
C LYS A 37 -9.52 -4.21 -3.19
N TYR A 38 -10.48 -3.83 -2.36
CA TYR A 38 -10.45 -4.10 -0.92
C TYR A 38 -10.38 -5.60 -0.59
N SER A 39 -10.97 -6.45 -1.44
CA SER A 39 -10.89 -7.90 -1.32
C SER A 39 -9.46 -8.46 -1.48
N HIS A 40 -8.55 -7.74 -2.17
CA HIS A 40 -7.14 -8.13 -2.28
C HIS A 40 -6.33 -7.72 -1.05
N ILE A 41 -6.85 -6.82 -0.20
CA ILE A 41 -6.21 -6.44 1.07
C ILE A 41 -6.63 -7.42 2.14
N ASN A 42 -7.93 -7.57 2.38
CA ASN A 42 -8.47 -8.55 3.31
C ASN A 42 -9.90 -8.94 2.90
N PRO A 43 -10.13 -10.17 2.40
CA PRO A 43 -11.46 -10.60 1.92
C PRO A 43 -12.46 -10.83 3.06
N HIS A 44 -12.01 -10.94 4.31
CA HIS A 44 -12.86 -11.19 5.48
C HIS A 44 -13.32 -9.91 6.18
N VAL A 45 -12.87 -8.75 5.71
CA VAL A 45 -13.19 -7.45 6.31
C VAL A 45 -14.07 -6.66 5.35
N GLN A 46 -15.04 -5.93 5.91
CA GLN A 46 -15.91 -5.09 5.09
C GLN A 46 -15.12 -3.95 4.45
N SER A 47 -15.40 -3.68 3.17
CA SER A 47 -14.73 -2.63 2.40
C SER A 47 -14.79 -1.25 3.08
N ARG A 48 -15.84 -0.95 3.85
CA ARG A 48 -15.94 0.32 4.60
C ARG A 48 -14.84 0.48 5.65
N ASP A 49 -14.49 -0.61 6.34
CA ASP A 49 -13.50 -0.56 7.42
C ASP A 49 -12.09 -0.45 6.86
N LEU A 50 -11.82 -1.19 5.77
CA LEU A 50 -10.57 -1.07 5.02
C LEU A 50 -10.41 0.32 4.38
N LYS A 51 -11.49 0.90 3.87
CA LYS A 51 -11.49 2.27 3.35
C LYS A 51 -11.16 3.30 4.43
N ASN A 52 -11.71 3.15 5.62
CA ASN A 52 -11.41 4.05 6.75
C ASN A 52 -9.92 3.98 7.12
N ALA A 53 -9.35 2.76 7.25
CA ALA A 53 -7.93 2.58 7.50
C ALA A 53 -7.05 3.14 6.36
N LEU A 54 -7.43 2.93 5.10
CA LEU A 54 -6.74 3.48 3.94
C LEU A 54 -6.73 5.01 3.96
N ASN A 55 -7.85 5.64 4.30
CA ASN A 55 -7.95 7.10 4.40
C ASN A 55 -7.01 7.65 5.48
N LEU A 56 -6.98 7.04 6.66
CA LEU A 56 -6.05 7.42 7.73
C LEU A 56 -4.59 7.33 7.27
N LEU A 57 -4.21 6.26 6.56
CA LEU A 57 -2.86 6.12 6.01
C LEU A 57 -2.56 7.13 4.90
N THR A 58 -3.58 7.55 4.16
CA THR A 58 -3.46 8.58 3.11
C THR A 58 -3.26 9.97 3.72
N GLU A 59 -4.05 10.30 4.76
CA GLU A 59 -3.93 11.53 5.53
C GLU A 59 -2.57 11.61 6.23
N ALA A 60 -2.09 10.49 6.78
CA ALA A 60 -0.76 10.36 7.37
C ALA A 60 0.38 10.33 6.33
N ARG A 61 0.09 10.51 5.04
CA ARG A 61 1.07 10.47 3.92
C ARG A 61 1.86 9.17 3.80
N CYS A 62 1.42 8.10 4.46
CA CYS A 62 2.04 6.78 4.33
C CYS A 62 1.69 6.11 2.99
N LEU A 63 0.51 6.43 2.46
CA LEU A 63 0.00 5.93 1.18
C LEU A 63 -0.53 7.08 0.34
N HIS A 64 -0.56 6.90 -0.97
CA HIS A 64 -1.18 7.86 -1.89
C HIS A 64 -2.13 7.15 -2.85
N GLN A 65 -3.36 7.67 -2.95
CA GLN A 65 -4.38 7.16 -3.86
C GLN A 65 -4.32 7.90 -5.19
N VAL A 66 -4.16 7.15 -6.29
CA VAL A 66 -4.20 7.69 -7.65
C VAL A 66 -5.47 7.20 -8.31
N PHE A 67 -6.41 8.10 -8.56
CA PHE A 67 -7.70 7.75 -9.14
C PHE A 67 -7.68 7.80 -10.67
N HIS A 68 -8.44 6.92 -11.29
CA HIS A 68 -8.73 6.98 -12.71
C HIS A 68 -9.61 8.19 -13.01
N SER A 69 -9.26 8.97 -14.03
CA SER A 69 -10.13 9.97 -14.66
C SER A 69 -10.13 9.75 -16.18
N SER A 70 -11.28 9.90 -16.84
CA SER A 70 -11.37 9.77 -18.31
C SER A 70 -10.71 10.92 -19.06
N GLY A 71 -10.43 12.05 -18.39
CA GLY A 71 -9.67 13.15 -18.97
C GLY A 71 -10.31 13.83 -20.19
N MET A 72 -11.63 13.71 -20.36
CA MET A 72 -12.32 14.29 -21.51
C MET A 72 -12.57 15.79 -21.35
N ASP A 73 -12.63 16.29 -20.10
CA ASP A 73 -12.92 17.67 -19.74
C ASP A 73 -12.02 18.11 -18.57
N ILE A 74 -11.95 19.42 -18.39
CA ILE A 74 -11.27 20.08 -17.28
C ILE A 74 -12.29 20.63 -16.27
N PRO A 75 -11.95 20.68 -14.96
CA PRO A 75 -10.75 20.09 -14.36
C PRO A 75 -10.85 18.56 -14.37
N LEU A 76 -9.69 17.88 -14.46
CA LEU A 76 -9.57 16.41 -14.51
C LEU A 76 -10.31 15.70 -13.37
N GLU A 77 -10.44 16.38 -12.24
CA GLU A 77 -11.12 15.90 -11.03
C GLU A 77 -12.63 15.69 -11.23
N SER A 78 -13.26 16.42 -12.15
CA SER A 78 -14.70 16.27 -12.48
C SER A 78 -15.06 14.87 -12.98
N GLN A 79 -14.09 14.15 -13.52
CA GLN A 79 -14.25 12.84 -14.16
C GLN A 79 -13.60 11.69 -13.37
N VAL A 80 -13.21 11.95 -12.13
CA VAL A 80 -12.61 10.93 -11.27
C VAL A 80 -13.62 9.83 -10.96
N ASN A 81 -13.20 8.58 -11.14
CA ASN A 81 -13.93 7.41 -10.69
C ASN A 81 -13.34 6.89 -9.36
N PRO A 82 -13.97 7.16 -8.20
CA PRO A 82 -13.43 6.77 -6.90
C PRO A 82 -13.41 5.25 -6.67
N LYS A 83 -14.08 4.46 -7.52
CA LYS A 83 -14.03 2.99 -7.47
C LYS A 83 -12.82 2.40 -8.21
N LYS A 84 -12.13 3.21 -9.03
CA LYS A 84 -10.96 2.79 -9.81
C LYS A 84 -9.76 3.62 -9.38
N PHE A 85 -8.94 3.05 -8.53
CA PHE A 85 -7.73 3.71 -8.03
C PHE A 85 -6.57 2.74 -7.91
N LYS A 86 -5.37 3.30 -7.93
CA LYS A 86 -4.11 2.62 -7.61
C LYS A 86 -3.58 3.18 -6.29
N LEU A 87 -2.72 2.40 -5.64
CA LEU A 87 -2.03 2.81 -4.43
C LEU A 87 -0.54 2.94 -4.71
N LEU A 88 0.04 4.05 -4.22
CA LEU A 88 1.48 4.25 -4.14
C LEU A 88 1.90 4.22 -2.68
N PHE A 89 3.07 3.65 -2.43
CA PHE A 89 3.70 3.60 -1.12
C PHE A 89 4.58 4.84 -0.91
N LEU A 90 4.76 5.28 0.35
CA LEU A 90 5.51 6.49 0.69
C LEU A 90 6.93 6.52 0.11
N ASP A 91 7.64 5.39 0.17
CA ASP A 91 9.04 5.30 -0.25
C ASP A 91 9.36 3.92 -0.84
N VAL A 92 10.17 3.89 -1.90
CA VAL A 92 10.53 2.66 -2.62
C VAL A 92 11.40 1.72 -1.78
N GLY A 93 12.34 2.25 -0.98
CA GLY A 93 13.19 1.46 -0.11
C GLY A 93 12.41 0.85 1.05
N LEU A 94 11.46 1.62 1.62
CA LEU A 94 10.53 1.09 2.63
C LEU A 94 9.59 0.04 2.06
N MET A 95 9.09 0.25 0.84
CA MET A 95 8.26 -0.72 0.14
C MET A 95 9.02 -2.04 -0.09
N GLN A 96 10.25 -1.95 -0.61
CA GLN A 96 11.14 -3.08 -0.83
C GLN A 96 11.44 -3.83 0.47
N ARG A 97 11.74 -3.10 1.56
CA ARG A 97 11.94 -3.71 2.88
C ARG A 97 10.68 -4.38 3.41
N ALA A 98 9.51 -3.80 3.18
CA ALA A 98 8.22 -4.39 3.56
C ALA A 98 7.88 -5.66 2.74
N LEU A 99 8.43 -5.78 1.53
CA LEU A 99 8.37 -6.99 0.70
C LEU A 99 9.40 -8.06 1.13
N GLY A 100 10.22 -7.80 2.14
CA GLY A 100 11.19 -8.77 2.66
C GLY A 100 12.49 -8.86 1.85
N LEU A 101 12.76 -7.89 0.98
CA LEU A 101 14.05 -7.82 0.29
C LEU A 101 15.18 -7.57 1.29
N ASP A 102 16.27 -8.32 1.13
CA ASP A 102 17.48 -8.15 1.92
C ASP A 102 18.30 -6.93 1.43
N SER A 103 18.98 -6.27 2.36
CA SER A 103 19.87 -5.13 2.07
C SER A 103 21.02 -5.48 1.12
N GLN A 104 21.49 -6.73 1.12
CA GLN A 104 22.52 -7.20 0.20
C GLN A 104 21.97 -7.33 -1.22
N LEU A 105 20.73 -7.82 -1.36
CA LEU A 105 20.07 -7.93 -2.66
C LEU A 105 19.77 -6.56 -3.29
N MET A 106 19.62 -5.52 -2.47
CA MET A 106 19.45 -4.13 -2.93
C MET A 106 20.71 -3.55 -3.58
N LEU A 107 21.88 -4.11 -3.28
CA LEU A 107 23.16 -3.70 -3.86
C LEU A 107 23.44 -4.44 -5.19
N GLU A 108 22.57 -5.37 -5.57
CA GLU A 108 22.70 -6.12 -6.81
C GLU A 108 22.56 -5.18 -8.02
N LYS A 109 23.45 -5.31 -9.01
CA LYS A 109 23.47 -4.40 -10.18
C LYS A 109 22.30 -4.67 -11.14
N ASP A 110 21.69 -5.85 -11.08
CA ASP A 110 20.57 -6.22 -11.94
C ASP A 110 19.22 -5.88 -11.30
N ILE A 111 18.58 -4.84 -11.84
CA ILE A 111 17.26 -4.36 -11.43
C ILE A 111 16.17 -5.43 -11.61
N MET A 112 16.30 -6.31 -12.61
CA MET A 112 15.28 -7.32 -12.91
C MET A 112 15.24 -8.42 -11.84
N THR A 113 16.41 -8.77 -11.30
CA THR A 113 16.53 -9.71 -10.19
C THR A 113 15.90 -9.15 -8.91
N ILE A 114 16.10 -7.86 -8.63
CA ILE A 114 15.48 -7.16 -7.49
C ILE A 114 13.95 -7.18 -7.62
N LEU A 115 13.41 -6.79 -8.77
CA LEU A 115 11.97 -6.71 -9.00
C LEU A 115 11.29 -8.09 -8.94
N THR A 116 11.91 -9.10 -9.54
CA THR A 116 11.34 -10.46 -9.54
C THR A 116 11.27 -11.04 -8.13
N THR A 117 12.31 -10.82 -7.33
CA THR A 117 12.37 -11.27 -5.93
C THR A 117 11.39 -10.52 -5.04
N ALA A 118 11.21 -9.22 -5.28
CA ALA A 118 10.21 -8.39 -4.58
C ALA A 118 8.78 -8.90 -4.79
N ILE A 119 8.47 -9.31 -6.02
CA ILE A 119 7.11 -9.69 -6.43
C ILE A 119 6.82 -11.15 -6.09
N LYS A 120 7.78 -12.06 -6.28
CA LYS A 120 7.61 -13.50 -6.05
C LYS A 120 7.92 -13.93 -4.61
N GLY A 121 8.53 -13.04 -3.81
CA GLY A 121 9.09 -13.38 -2.51
C GLY A 121 10.47 -14.01 -2.65
N VAL A 122 11.29 -13.90 -1.60
CA VAL A 122 12.60 -14.56 -1.53
C VAL A 122 12.35 -16.08 -1.50
N PRO A 123 12.92 -16.87 -2.43
CA PRO A 123 12.86 -18.31 -2.34
C PRO A 123 13.60 -18.78 -1.08
N ASN A 124 12.95 -19.67 -0.31
CA ASN A 124 13.55 -20.31 0.88
C ASN A 124 14.78 -21.14 0.51
#